data_AF-A0A929W3L1-F1
#
_entry.id   AF-A0A929W3L1-F1
#
_cell.length_a   1.000
_cell.length_b   1.000
_cell.length_c   1.000
_cell.angle_alpha   90.00
_cell.angle_beta   90.00
_cell.angle_gamma   90.00
#
_symmetry.space_group_name_H-M   'P 1'
#
loop_
_entity.id
_entity.type
_entity.pdbx_description
1 polymer ?
#
loop_
_entity_poly.entity_id
_entity_poly.type
_entity_poly.pdbx_seq_one_letter_code
_entity_poly.pdbx_strand_id
1 'polypeptide(L)'
;MTIASSKQRPPSPLATLFWVILFLSVYFLAPLLGEVSGGDGVRLPLLPAEATLMVRLIGLGGMLFLGAGGALLGERYLLIEKGERVTMLLCLLAFFTTAPSLSILTAGAVLVTWLLLFLQLGTYQDTHQRHTYLLLGILTGGLALTTPVYLTLLPILLWGGYHLRSLSLRSVVALLMGLLLPLWILFPILALQGEEVLQTAYSWSISTCSLPNLREGIHLSSLSLVTYLLYLGFYLLGVVLYRGRYYRESVRHRDMFATLLRYPLLLLVAYPLLGTEGQLLLPLLFFPLSILLARGFSGLSPRWMRVLRSLLLLGCFASYLYRLGIIDYAMKYFF
;
A
#
# COMPACT_ATOMS: atom_id res chain seq x y z
N MET A 1 5.62 -11.14 41.76
CA MET A 1 4.96 -11.75 40.58
C MET A 1 5.83 -11.49 39.36
N THR A 2 6.61 -12.48 38.95
CA THR A 2 7.46 -12.44 37.75
C THR A 2 6.58 -12.67 36.53
N ILE A 3 6.28 -11.61 35.78
CA ILE A 3 5.60 -11.72 34.49
C ILE A 3 6.60 -12.35 33.53
N ALA A 4 6.43 -13.65 33.27
CA ALA A 4 7.17 -14.35 32.25
C ALA A 4 6.92 -13.64 30.90
N SER A 5 7.94 -12.93 30.43
CA SER A 5 8.07 -12.51 29.04
C SER A 5 7.93 -13.77 28.17
N SER A 6 6.75 -13.96 27.57
CA SER A 6 6.54 -15.02 26.60
C SER A 6 7.35 -14.65 25.37
N LYS A 7 8.62 -15.06 25.34
CA LYS A 7 9.46 -15.05 24.14
C LYS A 7 8.68 -15.80 23.06
N GLN A 8 8.04 -15.06 22.16
CA GLN A 8 7.40 -15.64 21.00
C GLN A 8 8.48 -16.36 20.21
N ARG A 9 8.29 -17.66 20.01
CA ARG A 9 9.18 -18.40 19.12
C ARG A 9 9.04 -17.78 17.73
N PRO A 10 10.16 -17.44 17.08
CA PRO A 10 10.11 -16.96 15.70
C PRO A 10 9.36 -17.99 14.83
N PRO A 11 8.69 -17.53 13.77
CA PRO A 11 8.00 -18.44 12.87
C PRO A 11 8.96 -19.52 12.36
N SER A 12 8.46 -20.75 12.21
CA SER A 12 9.28 -21.88 11.76
C SER A 12 9.97 -21.54 10.43
N PRO A 13 11.31 -21.60 10.36
CA PRO A 13 12.08 -21.12 9.21
C PRO A 13 11.74 -21.87 7.92
N LEU A 14 11.40 -23.15 8.03
CA LEU A 14 10.96 -23.97 6.89
C LEU A 14 9.64 -23.47 6.28
N ALA A 15 8.66 -23.14 7.11
CA ALA A 15 7.37 -22.65 6.61
C ALA A 15 7.51 -21.26 5.97
N THR A 16 8.36 -20.40 6.53
CA THR A 16 8.61 -19.08 5.92
C THR A 16 9.34 -19.22 4.59
N LEU A 17 10.33 -20.11 4.52
CA LEU A 17 11.08 -20.39 3.29
C LEU A 17 10.17 -21.00 2.22
N PHE A 18 9.26 -21.91 2.58
CA PHE A 18 8.25 -22.45 1.68
C PHE A 18 7.41 -21.36 1.03
N TRP A 19 6.85 -20.44 1.82
CA TRP A 19 6.04 -19.35 1.28
C TRP A 19 6.86 -18.39 0.41
N VAL A 20 8.09 -18.05 0.82
CA VAL A 20 8.98 -17.20 0.01
C VAL A 20 9.27 -17.85 -1.34
N ILE A 21 9.65 -19.12 -1.35
CA ILE A 21 9.92 -19.86 -2.59
C ILE A 21 8.67 -19.94 -3.45
N LEU A 22 7.50 -20.19 -2.86
CA LEU A 22 6.24 -20.30 -3.59
C LEU A 22 5.81 -18.98 -4.25
N PHE A 23 5.92 -17.84 -3.55
CA PHE A 23 5.63 -16.55 -4.16
C PHE A 23 6.66 -16.15 -5.21
N LEU A 24 7.95 -16.41 -4.96
CA LEU A 24 9.01 -16.12 -5.93
C LEU A 24 8.91 -17.01 -7.17
N SER A 25 8.61 -18.31 -7.00
CA SER A 25 8.49 -19.24 -8.13
C SER A 25 7.37 -18.78 -9.06
N VAL A 26 6.19 -18.46 -8.55
CA VAL A 26 5.10 -17.98 -9.41
C VAL A 26 5.38 -16.58 -9.94
N TYR A 27 6.05 -15.70 -9.19
CA TYR A 27 6.48 -14.39 -9.71
C TYR A 27 7.40 -14.55 -10.93
N PHE A 28 8.40 -15.44 -10.87
CA PHE A 28 9.35 -15.66 -11.96
C PHE A 28 8.80 -16.54 -13.10
N LEU A 29 7.94 -17.51 -12.80
CA LEU A 29 7.39 -18.46 -13.77
C LEU A 29 6.09 -17.99 -14.45
N ALA A 30 5.39 -17.00 -13.88
CA ALA A 30 4.18 -16.39 -14.49
C ALA A 30 4.26 -16.07 -16.00
N PRO A 31 5.34 -15.49 -16.56
CA PRO A 31 5.41 -15.16 -17.99
C PRO A 31 5.63 -16.39 -18.88
N LEU A 32 6.15 -17.50 -18.33
CA LEU A 32 6.30 -18.75 -19.08
C LEU A 32 4.96 -19.43 -19.35
N LEU A 33 3.92 -19.04 -18.61
CA LEU A 33 2.55 -19.55 -18.78
C LEU A 33 1.81 -18.89 -19.96
N GLY A 34 2.40 -17.87 -20.61
CA GLY A 34 1.79 -17.15 -21.73
C GLY A 34 0.53 -16.35 -21.35
N GLU A 35 -0.16 -15.81 -22.35
CA GLU A 35 -1.48 -15.21 -22.16
C GLU A 35 -2.54 -16.32 -21.98
N VAL A 36 -2.83 -16.69 -20.74
CA VAL A 36 -3.97 -17.60 -20.45
C VAL A 36 -5.26 -16.78 -20.53
N SER A 37 -5.75 -16.58 -21.76
CA SER A 37 -7.07 -15.98 -22.02
C SER A 37 -8.17 -17.03 -21.84
N GLY A 38 -9.23 -16.73 -21.08
CA GLY A 38 -10.39 -17.62 -21.05
C GLY A 38 -11.52 -17.37 -20.05
N GLY A 39 -11.46 -16.34 -19.21
CA GLY A 39 -12.55 -16.00 -18.28
C GLY A 39 -12.59 -14.50 -18.02
N ASP A 40 -13.70 -14.00 -17.46
CA ASP A 40 -13.98 -12.58 -17.13
C ASP A 40 -12.96 -11.92 -16.17
N GLY A 41 -11.82 -12.55 -15.91
CA GLY A 41 -10.65 -11.97 -15.29
C GLY A 41 -10.08 -10.86 -16.16
N VAL A 42 -10.33 -9.62 -15.71
CA VAL A 42 -9.75 -8.36 -16.19
C VAL A 42 -8.37 -8.59 -16.83
N ARG A 43 -8.30 -8.37 -18.15
CA ARG A 43 -7.05 -8.28 -18.93
C ARG A 43 -6.25 -7.07 -18.46
N LEU A 44 -5.61 -7.19 -17.32
CA LEU A 44 -4.50 -6.31 -16.99
C LEU A 44 -3.30 -6.83 -17.74
N PRO A 45 -2.53 -5.98 -18.44
CA PRO A 45 -1.24 -6.41 -18.94
C PRO A 45 -0.47 -6.91 -17.70
N LEU A 46 -0.35 -8.23 -17.58
CA LEU A 46 0.74 -8.82 -16.82
C LEU A 46 1.96 -8.07 -17.33
N LEU A 47 2.69 -7.42 -16.40
CA LEU A 47 3.99 -6.77 -16.59
C LEU A 47 4.49 -6.98 -18.02
N PRO A 48 4.61 -5.92 -18.84
CA PRO A 48 4.60 -5.99 -20.31
C PRO A 48 5.26 -7.28 -20.74
N ALA A 49 4.63 -8.10 -21.60
CA ALA A 49 5.07 -9.46 -21.96
C ALA A 49 6.59 -9.61 -22.29
N GLU A 50 7.29 -8.49 -22.46
CA GLU A 50 8.72 -8.25 -22.58
C GLU A 50 9.49 -7.93 -21.26
N ALA A 51 8.92 -8.15 -20.07
CA ALA A 51 9.57 -7.85 -18.80
C ALA A 51 10.70 -8.87 -18.58
N THR A 52 11.86 -8.54 -19.16
CA THR A 52 13.10 -9.28 -19.06
C THR A 52 13.39 -9.65 -17.61
N LEU A 53 14.11 -10.76 -17.42
CA LEU A 53 14.58 -11.21 -16.10
C LEU A 53 15.18 -10.05 -15.28
N MET A 54 15.86 -9.11 -15.93
CA MET A 54 16.38 -7.86 -15.35
C MET A 54 15.31 -6.99 -14.67
N VAL A 55 14.19 -6.69 -15.32
CA VAL A 55 13.11 -5.87 -14.74
C VAL A 55 12.55 -6.53 -13.47
N ARG A 56 12.46 -7.85 -13.47
CA ARG A 56 11.97 -8.63 -12.31
C ARG A 56 12.96 -8.62 -11.16
N LEU A 57 14.26 -8.74 -11.44
CA LEU A 57 15.32 -8.60 -10.44
C LEU A 57 15.34 -7.18 -9.86
N ILE A 58 15.17 -6.15 -10.68
CA ILE A 58 15.06 -4.76 -10.23
C ILE A 58 13.82 -4.60 -9.32
N GLY A 59 12.68 -5.17 -9.70
CA GLY A 59 11.48 -5.20 -8.87
C GLY A 59 11.70 -5.89 -7.52
N LEU A 60 12.41 -7.02 -7.50
CA LEU A 60 12.78 -7.72 -6.26
C LEU A 60 13.73 -6.87 -5.40
N GLY A 61 14.71 -6.21 -6.01
CA GLY A 61 15.57 -5.24 -5.33
C GLY A 61 14.77 -4.09 -4.71
N GLY A 62 13.81 -3.54 -5.45
CA GLY A 62 12.86 -2.55 -4.95
C GLY A 62 12.03 -3.07 -3.78
N MET A 63 11.52 -4.30 -3.85
CA MET A 63 10.79 -4.92 -2.75
C MET A 63 11.66 -5.10 -1.50
N LEU A 64 12.93 -5.51 -1.64
CA LEU A 64 13.88 -5.61 -0.53
C LEU A 64 14.14 -4.24 0.09
N PHE A 65 14.30 -3.20 -0.73
CA PHE A 65 14.45 -1.83 -0.27
C PHE A 65 13.21 -1.34 0.49
N LEU A 66 12.01 -1.60 -0.03
CA LEU A 66 10.75 -1.31 0.64
C LEU A 66 10.62 -2.10 1.95
N GLY A 67 11.02 -3.37 1.97
CA GLY A 67 11.04 -4.20 3.17
C GLY A 67 11.98 -3.66 4.25
N ALA A 68 13.18 -3.21 3.85
CA ALA A 68 14.12 -2.53 4.74
C ALA A 68 13.54 -1.20 5.26
N GLY A 69 12.90 -0.40 4.39
CA GLY A 69 12.18 0.81 4.78
C GLY A 69 11.07 0.52 5.80
N GLY A 70 10.27 -0.52 5.58
CA GLY A 70 9.22 -0.94 6.51
C GLY A 70 9.79 -1.37 7.87
N ALA A 71 10.91 -2.08 7.87
CA ALA A 71 11.62 -2.45 9.10
C ALA A 71 12.15 -1.20 9.83
N LEU A 72 12.78 -0.26 9.11
CA LEU A 72 13.25 1.01 9.68
C LEU A 72 12.12 1.82 10.31
N LEU A 73 10.98 1.94 9.62
CA LEU A 73 9.80 2.63 10.12
C LEU A 73 9.24 1.92 11.37
N GLY A 74 9.14 0.58 11.30
CA GLY A 74 8.70 -0.26 12.39
C GLY A 74 9.57 -0.17 13.64
N GLU A 75 10.88 -0.12 13.47
CA GLU A 75 11.85 -0.01 14.57
C GLU A 75 11.91 1.38 15.16
N ARG A 76 12.02 2.42 14.31
CA ARG A 76 12.18 3.80 14.74
C ARG A 76 10.98 4.31 15.54
N TYR A 77 9.78 3.87 15.16
CA TYR A 77 8.55 4.22 15.85
C TYR A 77 8.02 3.12 16.79
N LEU A 78 8.80 2.06 17.02
CA LEU A 78 8.46 0.92 17.88
C LEU A 78 7.11 0.25 17.52
N LEU A 79 6.71 0.34 16.26
CA LEU A 79 5.50 -0.27 15.74
C LEU A 79 5.65 -1.78 15.56
N ILE A 80 6.89 -2.27 15.39
CA ILE A 80 7.19 -3.68 15.12
C ILE A 80 8.34 -4.17 15.99
N GLU A 81 8.14 -5.30 16.67
CA GLU A 81 9.20 -6.00 17.42
C GLU A 81 10.05 -6.91 16.52
N LYS A 82 11.26 -7.30 16.97
CA LYS A 82 12.19 -8.14 16.19
C LYS A 82 11.55 -9.42 15.62
N GLY A 83 10.63 -10.05 16.35
CA GLY A 83 9.90 -11.25 15.92
C GLY A 83 8.82 -11.00 14.87
N GLU A 84 8.30 -9.77 14.77
CA GLU A 84 7.19 -9.37 13.90
C GLU A 84 7.67 -8.95 12.50
N ARG A 85 8.98 -8.66 12.35
CA ARG A 85 9.58 -8.26 11.06
C ARG A 85 9.37 -9.29 9.97
N VAL A 86 9.52 -10.57 10.31
CA VAL A 86 9.36 -11.67 9.35
C VAL A 86 7.93 -11.73 8.82
N THR A 87 6.94 -11.51 9.68
CA THR A 87 5.53 -11.48 9.27
C THR A 87 5.21 -10.27 8.41
N MET A 88 5.76 -9.10 8.72
CA MET A 88 5.59 -7.90 7.89
C MET A 88 6.20 -8.10 6.50
N LEU A 89 7.44 -8.59 6.42
CA LEU A 89 8.13 -8.85 5.15
C LEU A 89 7.40 -9.88 4.29
N LEU A 90 6.86 -10.95 4.91
CA LEU A 90 6.03 -11.92 4.19
C LEU A 90 4.73 -11.31 3.65
N CYS A 91 4.08 -10.43 4.41
CA CYS A 91 2.88 -9.72 3.94
C CYS A 91 3.23 -8.75 2.80
N LEU A 92 4.34 -8.01 2.91
CA LEU A 92 4.83 -7.13 1.84
C LEU A 92 5.17 -7.91 0.58
N LEU A 93 5.86 -9.06 0.70
CA LEU A 93 6.15 -9.95 -0.42
C LEU A 93 4.85 -10.43 -1.08
N ALA A 94 3.88 -10.88 -0.28
CA ALA A 94 2.60 -11.32 -0.80
C ALA A 94 1.87 -10.16 -1.51
N PHE A 95 1.77 -8.97 -0.91
CA PHE A 95 1.11 -7.83 -1.55
C PHE A 95 1.83 -7.37 -2.82
N PHE A 96 3.15 -7.34 -2.82
CA PHE A 96 3.95 -6.94 -3.98
C PHE A 96 3.78 -7.92 -5.14
N THR A 97 3.84 -9.22 -4.88
CA THR A 97 3.72 -10.26 -5.91
C THR A 97 2.29 -10.46 -6.40
N THR A 98 1.29 -10.11 -5.60
CA THR A 98 -0.13 -10.26 -5.95
C THR A 98 -0.77 -8.98 -6.47
N ALA A 99 -0.06 -7.85 -6.50
CA ALA A 99 -0.58 -6.62 -7.08
C ALA A 99 -0.46 -6.63 -8.61
N PRO A 100 -1.51 -6.22 -9.33
CA PRO A 100 -1.46 -6.18 -10.79
C PRO A 100 -0.56 -5.01 -11.21
N SER A 101 0.44 -5.30 -12.04
CA SER A 101 1.30 -4.32 -12.73
C SER A 101 1.79 -3.16 -11.84
N LEU A 102 2.79 -3.43 -10.99
CA LEU A 102 3.58 -2.34 -10.43
C LEU A 102 4.39 -1.67 -11.56
N SER A 103 3.79 -0.69 -12.23
CA SER A 103 4.52 0.23 -13.07
C SER A 103 5.57 0.97 -12.23
N ILE A 104 6.64 1.46 -12.85
CA ILE A 104 7.66 2.29 -12.17
C ILE A 104 7.00 3.42 -11.37
N LEU A 105 5.91 3.98 -11.90
CA LEU A 105 5.15 5.07 -11.29
C LEU A 105 4.42 4.62 -10.01
N THR A 106 3.76 3.46 -10.03
CA THR A 106 3.12 2.89 -8.81
C THR A 106 4.15 2.46 -7.76
N ALA A 107 5.31 1.92 -8.17
CA ALA A 107 6.40 1.61 -7.24
C ALA A 107 6.97 2.87 -6.57
N GLY A 108 7.12 3.95 -7.34
CA GLY A 108 7.44 5.28 -6.84
C GLY A 108 6.40 5.78 -5.84
N ALA A 109 5.11 5.63 -6.15
CA ALA A 109 4.03 6.00 -5.23
C ALA A 109 4.08 5.23 -3.91
N VAL A 110 4.36 3.92 -3.93
CA VAL A 110 4.56 3.10 -2.72
C VAL A 110 5.74 3.61 -1.88
N LEU A 111 6.86 3.96 -2.51
CA LEU A 111 8.02 4.56 -1.83
C LEU A 111 7.68 5.92 -1.21
N VAL A 112 6.95 6.77 -1.94
CA VAL A 112 6.48 8.05 -1.41
C VAL A 112 5.51 7.82 -0.24
N THR A 113 4.65 6.81 -0.30
CA THR A 113 3.75 6.46 0.82
C THR A 113 4.54 6.09 2.06
N TRP A 114 5.62 5.32 1.91
CA TRP A 114 6.55 5.02 3.00
C TRP A 114 7.16 6.29 3.59
N LEU A 115 7.65 7.21 2.75
CA LEU A 115 8.18 8.51 3.19
C LEU A 115 7.11 9.35 3.91
N LEU A 116 5.88 9.39 3.39
CA LEU A 116 4.77 10.11 4.01
C LEU A 116 4.47 9.57 5.40
N LEU A 117 4.33 8.25 5.56
CA LEU A 117 4.12 7.62 6.86
C LEU A 117 5.31 7.88 7.80
N PHE A 118 6.53 7.77 7.30
CA PHE A 118 7.75 7.99 8.08
C PHE A 118 7.83 9.41 8.63
N LEU A 119 7.55 10.41 7.80
CA LEU A 119 7.54 11.82 8.19
C LEU A 119 6.36 12.11 9.14
N GLN A 120 5.17 11.62 8.81
CA GLN A 120 3.96 11.88 9.58
C GLN A 120 4.05 11.33 11.00
N LEU A 121 4.46 10.07 11.19
CA LEU A 121 4.65 9.47 12.52
C LEU A 121 5.72 10.19 13.34
N GLY A 122 6.70 10.80 12.67
CA GLY A 122 7.74 11.62 13.28
C GLY A 122 7.25 12.92 13.90
N THR A 123 6.04 13.36 13.56
CA THR A 123 5.43 14.59 14.09
C THR A 123 4.69 14.38 15.41
N TYR A 124 4.64 13.17 15.98
CA TYR A 124 3.82 12.87 17.17
C TYR A 124 4.01 13.89 18.30
N GLN A 125 2.91 14.54 18.71
CA GLN A 125 2.83 15.63 19.70
C GLN A 125 3.62 16.92 19.38
N ASP A 126 4.32 16.98 18.25
CA ASP A 126 5.09 18.15 17.83
C ASP A 126 4.29 19.01 16.84
N THR A 127 3.66 20.06 17.36
CA THR A 127 2.85 21.01 16.57
C THR A 127 3.69 22.03 15.79
N HIS A 128 5.00 22.10 16.06
CA HIS A 128 5.92 23.10 15.49
C HIS A 128 6.69 22.65 14.25
N GLN A 129 6.53 21.39 13.80
CA GLN A 129 7.26 20.83 12.66
C GLN A 129 6.70 21.27 11.29
N ARG A 130 6.71 22.58 11.01
CA ARG A 130 6.18 23.15 9.75
C ARG A 130 6.90 22.62 8.51
N HIS A 131 8.22 22.42 8.60
CA HIS A 131 9.02 21.89 7.50
C HIS A 131 8.60 20.47 7.12
N THR A 132 8.29 19.62 8.11
CA THR A 132 7.80 18.26 7.87
C THR A 132 6.47 18.27 7.14
N TYR A 133 5.54 19.13 7.54
CA TYR A 133 4.25 19.29 6.86
C TYR A 133 4.37 19.87 5.45
N LEU A 134 5.31 20.80 5.23
CA LEU A 134 5.64 21.29 3.89
C LEU A 134 6.19 20.17 3.00
N LEU A 135 7.08 19.32 3.52
CA LEU A 135 7.60 18.14 2.81
C LEU A 135 6.50 17.12 2.49
N LEU A 136 5.59 16.86 3.43
CA LEU A 136 4.40 16.02 3.20
C LEU A 136 3.55 16.59 2.05
N GLY A 137 3.38 17.92 2.02
CA GLY A 137 2.73 18.64 0.93
C GLY A 137 3.47 18.45 -0.41
N ILE A 138 4.79 18.68 -0.46
CA ILE A 138 5.58 18.53 -1.70
C ILE A 138 5.49 17.11 -2.25
N LEU A 139 5.61 16.11 -1.39
CA LEU A 139 5.53 14.70 -1.79
C LEU A 139 4.15 14.35 -2.35
N THR A 140 3.08 14.82 -1.70
CA THR A 140 1.71 14.60 -2.20
C THR A 140 1.39 15.39 -3.46
N GLY A 141 1.83 16.64 -3.56
CA GLY A 141 1.71 17.46 -4.77
C GLY A 141 2.47 16.86 -5.95
N GLY A 142 3.69 16.35 -5.71
CA GLY A 142 4.48 15.64 -6.72
C GLY A 142 3.80 14.38 -7.22
N LEU A 143 3.17 13.60 -6.34
CA LEU A 143 2.32 12.47 -6.75
C LEU A 143 1.09 12.95 -7.52
N ALA A 144 0.42 13.99 -7.07
CA ALA A 144 -0.78 14.54 -7.71
C ALA A 144 -0.51 15.05 -9.14
N LEU A 145 0.71 15.50 -9.43
CA LEU A 145 1.14 15.84 -10.80
C LEU A 145 1.14 14.63 -11.73
N THR A 146 1.35 13.41 -11.21
CA THR A 146 1.30 12.19 -12.03
C THR A 146 -0.12 11.72 -12.26
N THR A 147 -0.94 11.66 -11.21
CA THR A 147 -2.36 11.34 -11.28
C THR A 147 -3.10 12.07 -10.15
N PRO A 148 -4.24 12.72 -10.42
CA PRO A 148 -4.96 13.52 -9.42
C PRO A 148 -5.62 12.67 -8.34
N VAL A 149 -5.73 11.36 -8.55
CA VAL A 149 -6.21 10.35 -7.58
C VAL A 149 -5.45 10.44 -6.26
N TYR A 150 -4.15 10.78 -6.30
CA TYR A 150 -3.32 10.93 -5.10
C TYR A 150 -3.66 12.15 -4.25
N LEU A 151 -4.50 13.09 -4.73
CA LEU A 151 -5.07 14.14 -3.89
C LEU A 151 -5.93 13.57 -2.75
N THR A 152 -6.42 12.34 -2.88
CA THR A 152 -7.09 11.62 -1.78
C THR A 152 -6.19 11.42 -0.56
N LEU A 153 -4.86 11.52 -0.71
CA LEU A 153 -3.93 11.47 0.41
C LEU A 153 -3.99 12.72 1.30
N LEU A 154 -4.42 13.88 0.79
CA LEU A 154 -4.51 15.11 1.57
C LEU A 154 -5.46 14.99 2.79
N PRO A 155 -6.74 14.58 2.64
CA PRO A 155 -7.60 14.40 3.79
C PRO A 155 -7.08 13.32 4.75
N ILE A 156 -6.38 12.30 4.23
CA ILE A 156 -5.76 11.24 5.04
C ILE A 156 -4.63 11.78 5.90
N LEU A 157 -3.76 12.62 5.32
CA LEU A 157 -2.65 13.24 6.04
C LEU A 157 -3.13 14.23 7.11
N LEU A 158 -4.14 15.05 6.80
CA LEU A 158 -4.75 15.95 7.78
C LEU A 158 -5.39 15.16 8.93
N TRP A 159 -6.15 14.12 8.62
CA TRP A 159 -6.79 13.27 9.62
C TRP A 159 -5.75 12.56 10.51
N GLY A 160 -4.66 12.05 9.92
CA GLY A 160 -3.58 11.43 10.68
C GLY A 160 -2.84 12.43 11.57
N GLY A 161 -2.59 13.65 11.08
CA GLY A 161 -1.98 14.73 11.87
C GLY A 161 -2.83 15.14 13.07
N TYR A 162 -4.16 15.17 12.91
CA TYR A 162 -5.10 15.41 14.02
C TYR A 162 -4.96 14.34 15.12
N HIS A 163 -4.89 13.06 14.76
CA HIS A 163 -4.75 11.98 15.74
C HIS A 163 -3.37 11.88 16.39
N LEU A 164 -2.32 12.29 15.68
CA LEU A 164 -0.98 12.42 16.27
C LEU A 164 -0.83 13.68 17.13
N ARG A 165 -1.90 14.48 17.25
CA ARG A 165 -1.93 15.76 17.99
C ARG A 165 -0.84 16.73 17.53
N SER A 166 -0.49 16.67 16.25
CA SER A 166 0.56 17.48 15.64
C SER A 166 -0.01 18.53 14.69
N LEU A 167 -1.32 18.51 14.46
CA LEU A 167 -2.00 19.43 13.57
C LEU A 167 -2.21 20.80 14.23
N SER A 168 -1.65 21.82 13.58
CA SER A 168 -1.88 23.24 13.85
C SER A 168 -2.26 23.98 12.56
N LEU A 169 -2.87 25.15 12.65
CA LEU A 169 -3.21 25.95 11.44
C LEU A 169 -1.97 26.20 10.57
N ARG A 170 -0.82 26.48 11.21
CA ARG A 170 0.47 26.67 10.50
C ARG A 170 0.90 25.42 9.75
N SER A 171 0.68 24.23 10.30
CA SER A 171 0.97 22.96 9.63
C SER A 171 0.05 22.69 8.43
N VAL A 172 -1.23 23.05 8.54
CA VAL A 172 -2.19 22.94 7.44
C VAL A 172 -1.80 23.86 6.29
N VAL A 173 -1.49 25.12 6.60
CA VAL A 173 -0.99 26.08 5.59
C VAL A 173 0.31 25.58 4.97
N ALA A 174 1.26 25.07 5.75
CA ALA A 174 2.50 24.53 5.24
C ALA A 174 2.28 23.33 4.29
N LEU A 175 1.35 22.43 4.63
CA LEU A 175 0.97 21.30 3.79
C LEU A 175 0.33 21.74 2.48
N LEU A 176 -0.60 22.70 2.52
CA LEU A 176 -1.24 23.24 1.31
C LEU A 176 -0.24 23.98 0.42
N MET A 177 0.64 24.80 1.01
CA MET A 177 1.73 25.45 0.29
C MET A 177 2.65 24.42 -0.36
N GLY A 178 3.03 23.38 0.39
CA GLY A 178 3.83 22.29 -0.14
C GLY A 178 3.15 21.54 -1.28
N LEU A 179 1.83 21.34 -1.22
CA LEU A 179 1.06 20.66 -2.26
C LEU A 179 1.02 21.46 -3.58
N LEU A 180 0.90 22.79 -3.48
CA LEU A 180 0.84 23.66 -4.67
C LEU A 180 2.22 23.94 -5.27
N LEU A 181 3.29 23.85 -4.47
CA LEU A 181 4.65 24.21 -4.86
C LEU A 181 5.18 23.41 -6.08
N PRO A 182 5.00 22.08 -6.19
CA PRO A 182 5.37 21.32 -7.38
C PRO A 182 4.74 21.87 -8.66
N LEU A 183 3.43 22.18 -8.63
CA LEU A 183 2.72 22.75 -9.76
C LEU A 183 3.25 24.15 -10.09
N TRP A 184 3.50 24.97 -9.07
CA TRP A 184 3.99 26.33 -9.22
C TRP A 184 5.42 26.40 -9.79
N ILE A 185 6.26 25.40 -9.53
CA ILE A 185 7.59 25.26 -10.14
C ILE A 185 7.49 24.72 -11.57
N LEU A 186 6.62 23.74 -11.80
CA LEU A 186 6.53 23.07 -13.09
C LEU A 186 5.90 23.97 -14.16
N PHE A 187 4.91 24.78 -13.80
CA PHE A 187 4.24 25.71 -14.72
C PHE A 187 5.19 26.67 -15.47
N PRO A 188 6.06 27.46 -14.81
CA PRO A 188 6.99 28.35 -15.51
C PRO A 188 8.01 27.60 -16.35
N ILE A 189 8.43 26.40 -15.93
CA ILE A 189 9.35 25.56 -16.72
C ILE A 189 8.69 25.15 -18.03
N LEU A 190 7.43 24.72 -17.99
CA LEU A 190 6.67 24.41 -19.20
C LEU A 190 6.43 25.65 -20.07
N ALA A 191 6.13 26.80 -19.45
CA ALA A 191 5.92 28.04 -20.18
C ALA A 191 7.18 28.49 -20.95
N LEU A 192 8.36 28.27 -20.38
CA LEU A 192 9.65 28.54 -21.03
C LEU A 192 9.95 27.60 -22.20
N GLN A 193 9.34 26.41 -22.25
CA GLN A 193 9.53 25.44 -23.33
C GLN A 193 8.65 25.70 -24.57
N GLY A 194 7.73 26.67 -24.48
CA GLY A 194 6.86 27.09 -25.59
C GLY A 194 5.40 26.71 -25.39
N GLU A 195 4.53 27.39 -26.14
CA GLU A 195 3.08 27.29 -26.00
C GLU A 195 2.53 25.89 -26.32
N GLU A 196 3.13 25.18 -27.29
CA GLU A 196 2.74 23.81 -27.66
C GLU A 196 2.94 22.82 -26.51
N VAL A 197 4.04 22.95 -25.75
CA VAL A 197 4.32 22.10 -24.59
C VAL A 197 3.34 22.38 -23.45
N LEU A 198 2.96 23.65 -23.27
CA LEU A 198 1.99 24.05 -22.26
C LEU A 198 0.57 23.57 -22.61
N GLN A 199 0.17 23.66 -23.89
CA GLN A 199 -1.12 23.14 -24.37
C GLN A 199 -1.19 21.61 -24.27
N THR A 200 -0.11 20.89 -24.59
CA THR A 200 -0.05 19.43 -24.43
C THR A 200 -0.13 19.02 -22.96
N ALA A 201 0.63 19.67 -22.07
CA ALA A 201 0.53 19.42 -20.62
C ALA A 201 -0.86 19.77 -20.06
N TYR A 202 -1.48 20.85 -20.53
CA TYR A 202 -2.83 21.24 -20.14
C TYR A 202 -3.86 20.20 -20.60
N SER A 203 -3.81 19.77 -21.86
CA SER A 203 -4.71 18.73 -22.39
C SER A 203 -4.53 17.39 -21.67
N TRP A 204 -3.29 17.02 -21.35
CA TRP A 204 -2.99 15.85 -20.53
C TRP A 204 -3.56 15.98 -19.13
N SER A 205 -3.40 17.14 -18.47
CA SER A 205 -3.96 17.40 -17.15
C SER A 205 -5.48 17.32 -17.14
N ILE A 206 -6.18 17.82 -18.17
CA ILE A 206 -7.63 17.74 -18.27
C ILE A 206 -8.08 16.29 -18.47
N SER A 207 -7.37 15.53 -19.32
CA SER A 207 -7.71 14.14 -19.57
C SER A 207 -7.57 13.28 -18.30
N THR A 208 -6.55 13.55 -17.48
CA THR A 208 -6.27 12.85 -16.23
C THR A 208 -7.06 13.39 -15.03
N CYS A 209 -7.42 14.69 -15.01
CA CYS A 209 -8.31 15.34 -14.03
C CYS A 209 -9.79 15.25 -14.36
N SER A 210 -10.20 14.38 -15.30
CA SER A 210 -11.61 14.05 -15.42
C SER A 210 -12.06 13.42 -14.10
N LEU A 211 -12.67 14.25 -13.23
CA LEU A 211 -13.26 13.80 -11.98
C LEU A 211 -14.13 12.60 -12.33
N PRO A 212 -13.96 11.44 -11.66
CA PRO A 212 -14.78 10.28 -11.93
C PRO A 212 -16.23 10.73 -11.85
N ASN A 213 -16.99 10.52 -12.93
CA ASN A 213 -18.38 10.94 -13.01
C ASN A 213 -19.16 10.28 -11.87
N LEU A 214 -19.30 10.96 -10.73
CA LEU A 214 -20.10 10.50 -9.58
C LEU A 214 -21.60 10.26 -9.94
N ARG A 215 -22.01 10.62 -11.16
CA ARG A 215 -23.35 10.39 -11.72
C ARG A 215 -23.54 8.97 -12.26
N GLU A 216 -22.48 8.28 -12.64
CA GLU A 216 -22.54 6.85 -12.94
C GLU A 216 -22.32 6.14 -11.60
N GLY A 217 -23.30 5.38 -11.14
CA GLY A 217 -23.28 4.76 -9.80
C GLY A 217 -22.01 3.93 -9.54
N ILE A 218 -21.79 3.55 -8.27
CA ILE A 218 -20.65 2.76 -7.78
C ILE A 218 -20.20 1.74 -8.86
N HIS A 219 -19.06 2.01 -9.51
CA HIS A 219 -18.57 1.25 -10.65
C HIS A 219 -18.06 -0.14 -10.22
N LEU A 220 -18.95 -1.01 -9.72
CA LEU A 220 -18.61 -2.35 -9.27
C LEU A 220 -18.20 -3.28 -10.43
N SER A 221 -18.56 -2.93 -11.68
CA SER A 221 -18.32 -3.75 -12.87
C SER A 221 -16.89 -3.66 -13.42
N SER A 222 -16.14 -2.59 -13.15
CA SER A 222 -14.74 -2.43 -13.61
C SER A 222 -13.70 -2.68 -12.51
N LEU A 223 -14.17 -2.92 -11.27
CA LEU A 223 -13.34 -3.19 -10.11
C LEU A 223 -13.01 -4.68 -10.04
N SER A 224 -11.74 -5.01 -9.74
CA SER A 224 -11.39 -6.37 -9.33
C SER A 224 -11.93 -6.63 -7.92
N LEU A 225 -13.24 -6.86 -7.83
CA LEU A 225 -14.02 -6.99 -6.59
C LEU A 225 -13.38 -8.00 -5.62
N VAL A 226 -12.83 -9.09 -6.16
CA VAL A 226 -12.07 -10.10 -5.41
C VAL A 226 -10.88 -9.47 -4.67
N THR A 227 -10.10 -8.62 -5.35
CA THR A 227 -8.96 -7.91 -4.76
C THR A 227 -9.41 -6.96 -3.66
N TYR A 228 -10.43 -6.16 -3.95
CA TYR A 228 -10.96 -5.19 -3.00
C TYR A 228 -11.44 -5.88 -1.72
N LEU A 229 -12.26 -6.93 -1.85
CA LEU A 229 -12.76 -7.71 -0.72
C LEU A 229 -11.62 -8.38 0.07
N LEU A 230 -10.57 -8.82 -0.61
CA LEU A 230 -9.40 -9.41 0.03
C LEU A 230 -8.63 -8.38 0.87
N TYR A 231 -8.35 -7.18 0.33
CA TYR A 231 -7.71 -6.10 1.10
C TYR A 231 -8.61 -5.58 2.23
N LEU A 232 -9.91 -5.50 2.01
CA LEU A 232 -10.90 -5.18 3.04
C LEU A 232 -10.91 -6.24 4.15
N GLY A 233 -10.87 -7.53 3.78
CA GLY A 233 -10.77 -8.64 4.72
C GLY A 233 -9.49 -8.58 5.57
N PHE A 234 -8.35 -8.26 4.96
CA PHE A 234 -7.09 -8.06 5.67
C PHE A 234 -7.13 -6.87 6.61
N TYR A 235 -7.75 -5.77 6.18
CA TYR A 235 -7.98 -4.62 7.02
C TYR A 235 -8.83 -4.98 8.26
N LEU A 236 -9.99 -5.61 8.05
CA LEU A 236 -10.89 -6.04 9.12
C LEU A 236 -10.21 -7.02 10.08
N LEU A 237 -9.45 -7.98 9.55
CA LEU A 237 -8.66 -8.91 10.34
C LEU A 237 -7.67 -8.14 11.23
N GLY A 238 -6.91 -7.19 10.65
CA GLY A 238 -5.98 -6.37 11.42
C GLY A 238 -6.66 -5.52 12.50
N VAL A 239 -7.85 -4.97 12.23
CA VAL A 239 -8.67 -4.24 13.23
C VAL A 239 -9.03 -5.14 14.40
N VAL A 240 -9.54 -6.35 14.12
CA VAL A 240 -9.94 -7.32 15.14
C VAL A 240 -8.75 -7.74 16.00
N LEU A 241 -7.61 -8.06 15.36
CA LEU A 241 -6.38 -8.43 16.06
C LEU A 241 -5.85 -7.29 16.93
N TYR A 242 -5.93 -6.05 16.43
CA TYR A 242 -5.51 -4.88 17.18
C TYR A 242 -6.39 -4.61 18.41
N ARG A 243 -7.71 -4.76 18.30
CA ARG A 243 -8.62 -4.57 19.45
C ARG A 243 -8.28 -5.44 20.65
N GLY A 244 -7.83 -6.68 20.42
CA GLY A 244 -7.39 -7.58 21.50
C GLY A 244 -6.16 -7.08 22.28
N ARG A 245 -5.42 -6.11 21.73
CA ARG A 245 -4.19 -5.55 22.30
C ARG A 245 -4.30 -4.10 22.74
N TYR A 246 -5.36 -3.40 22.33
CA TYR A 246 -5.54 -1.97 22.57
C TYR A 246 -5.24 -1.55 24.01
N TYR A 247 -5.75 -2.29 25.00
CA TYR A 247 -5.57 -1.96 26.42
C TYR A 247 -4.16 -2.24 26.98
N ARG A 248 -3.33 -3.01 26.26
CA ARG A 248 -1.96 -3.33 26.67
C ARG A 248 -0.92 -2.35 26.11
N GLU A 249 -1.32 -1.52 25.16
CA GLU A 249 -0.41 -0.58 24.49
C GLU A 249 -0.37 0.80 25.16
N SER A 250 0.82 1.42 25.13
CA SER A 250 0.99 2.80 25.61
C SER A 250 0.13 3.79 24.83
N VAL A 251 -0.19 4.94 25.43
CA VAL A 251 -0.98 6.01 24.78
C VAL A 251 -0.37 6.42 23.43
N ARG A 252 0.96 6.59 23.40
CA ARG A 252 1.70 6.93 22.17
C ARG A 252 1.50 5.91 21.05
N HIS A 253 1.61 4.62 21.39
CA HIS A 253 1.45 3.55 20.41
C HIS A 253 0.00 3.49 19.92
N ARG A 254 -0.98 3.68 20.81
CA ARG A 254 -2.39 3.75 20.44
C ARG A 254 -2.67 4.86 19.43
N ASP A 255 -2.13 6.06 19.65
CA ASP A 255 -2.31 7.19 18.74
C ASP A 255 -1.66 6.91 17.37
N MET A 256 -0.45 6.33 17.36
CA MET A 256 0.23 5.91 16.12
C MET A 256 -0.50 4.79 15.37
N PHE A 257 -0.94 3.73 16.06
CA PHE A 257 -1.72 2.65 15.44
C PHE A 257 -3.09 3.12 14.97
N ALA A 258 -3.71 4.08 15.66
CA ALA A 258 -4.95 4.68 15.22
C ALA A 258 -4.76 5.46 13.91
N THR A 259 -3.56 5.99 13.60
CA THR A 259 -3.27 6.51 12.25
C THR A 259 -3.11 5.40 11.21
N LEU A 260 -2.39 4.33 11.55
CA LEU A 260 -2.21 3.16 10.68
C LEU A 260 -3.50 2.38 10.41
N LEU A 261 -4.51 2.51 11.27
CA LEU A 261 -5.86 1.95 11.06
C LEU A 261 -6.72 2.82 10.16
N ARG A 262 -6.51 4.13 10.15
CA ARG A 262 -7.35 5.06 9.39
C ARG A 262 -6.83 5.31 7.98
N TYR A 263 -5.52 5.23 7.79
CA TYR A 263 -4.89 5.34 6.47
C TYR A 263 -5.46 4.30 5.48
N PRO A 264 -5.49 2.98 5.82
CA PRO A 264 -6.11 1.97 4.96
C PRO A 264 -7.61 2.15 4.81
N LEU A 265 -8.31 2.55 5.88
CA LEU A 265 -9.75 2.73 5.85
C LEU A 265 -10.15 3.79 4.82
N LEU A 266 -9.52 4.96 4.88
CA LEU A 266 -9.85 6.06 3.98
C LEU A 266 -9.50 5.73 2.52
N LEU A 267 -8.39 5.02 2.30
CA LEU A 267 -8.03 4.51 0.97
C LEU A 267 -9.03 3.46 0.45
N LEU A 268 -9.49 2.54 1.31
CA LEU A 268 -10.48 1.51 0.95
C LEU A 268 -11.88 2.10 0.74
N VAL A 269 -12.23 3.21 1.39
CA VAL A 269 -13.46 3.96 1.15
C VAL A 269 -13.35 4.77 -0.15
N ALA A 270 -12.18 5.36 -0.43
CA ALA A 270 -11.93 6.10 -1.66
C ALA A 270 -11.89 5.19 -2.89
N TYR A 271 -11.42 3.95 -2.75
CA TYR A 271 -11.30 2.97 -3.83
C TYR A 271 -12.57 2.84 -4.72
N PRO A 272 -13.76 2.50 -4.18
CA PRO A 272 -14.96 2.37 -5.00
C PRO A 272 -15.50 3.71 -5.54
N LEU A 273 -15.14 4.83 -4.90
CA LEU A 273 -15.59 6.17 -5.31
C LEU A 273 -14.84 6.69 -6.54
N LEU A 274 -13.64 6.16 -6.80
CA LEU A 274 -12.75 6.60 -7.88
C LEU A 274 -12.81 5.70 -9.13
N GLY A 275 -13.70 4.70 -9.14
CA GLY A 275 -13.90 3.82 -10.30
C GLY A 275 -12.62 3.11 -10.74
N THR A 276 -12.31 3.17 -12.04
CA THR A 276 -11.15 2.50 -12.66
C THR A 276 -9.82 2.97 -12.08
N GLU A 277 -9.72 4.26 -11.73
CA GLU A 277 -8.52 4.88 -11.16
C GLU A 277 -8.25 4.45 -9.71
N GLY A 278 -9.25 3.88 -9.04
CA GLY A 278 -9.10 3.34 -7.68
C GLY A 278 -8.02 2.26 -7.58
N GLN A 279 -7.71 1.55 -8.68
CA GLN A 279 -6.67 0.51 -8.70
C GLN A 279 -5.29 1.04 -8.28
N LEU A 280 -5.00 2.32 -8.54
CA LEU A 280 -3.74 2.97 -8.16
C LEU A 280 -3.60 3.19 -6.65
N LEU A 281 -4.71 3.14 -5.89
CA LEU A 281 -4.69 3.31 -4.43
C LEU A 281 -4.31 2.03 -3.68
N LEU A 282 -4.54 0.84 -4.25
CA LEU A 282 -4.29 -0.44 -3.56
C LEU A 282 -2.81 -0.64 -3.17
N PRO A 283 -1.82 -0.30 -4.03
CA PRO A 283 -0.41 -0.39 -3.64
C PRO A 283 -0.04 0.45 -2.42
N LEU A 284 -0.69 1.60 -2.22
CA LEU A 284 -0.45 2.49 -1.08
C LEU A 284 -0.80 1.81 0.27
N LEU A 285 -1.62 0.76 0.25
CA LEU A 285 -2.01 -0.01 1.43
C LEU A 285 -0.90 -0.95 1.94
N PHE A 286 0.14 -1.22 1.15
CA PHE A 286 1.13 -2.27 1.45
C PHE A 286 1.80 -2.07 2.81
N PHE A 287 2.33 -0.88 3.07
CA PHE A 287 2.98 -0.55 4.33
C PHE A 287 2.01 -0.55 5.51
N PRO A 288 0.92 0.24 5.51
CA PRO A 288 0.08 0.33 6.69
C PRO A 288 -0.59 -1.01 7.02
N LEU A 289 -1.02 -1.80 6.02
CA LEU A 289 -1.60 -3.13 6.28
C LEU A 289 -0.57 -4.16 6.73
N SER A 290 0.62 -4.20 6.13
CA SER A 290 1.65 -5.19 6.54
C SER A 290 2.10 -4.96 7.99
N ILE A 291 2.22 -3.71 8.42
CA ILE A 291 2.54 -3.34 9.80
C ILE A 291 1.38 -3.71 10.75
N LEU A 292 0.15 -3.34 10.38
CA LEU A 292 -1.06 -3.64 11.15
C LEU A 292 -1.21 -5.15 11.39
N LEU A 293 -1.08 -5.96 10.33
CA LEU A 293 -1.19 -7.41 10.39
C LEU A 293 -0.05 -8.03 11.19
N ALA A 294 1.20 -7.62 10.95
CA ALA A 294 2.36 -8.14 11.67
C ALA A 294 2.22 -7.93 13.19
N ARG A 295 1.82 -6.72 13.60
CA ARG A 295 1.56 -6.41 15.01
C ARG A 295 0.35 -7.14 15.57
N GLY A 296 -0.70 -7.31 14.77
CA GLY A 296 -1.88 -8.06 15.17
C GLY A 296 -1.55 -9.55 15.42
N PHE A 297 -0.75 -10.15 14.54
CA PHE A 297 -0.39 -11.57 14.62
C PHE A 297 0.42 -11.91 15.86
N SER A 298 1.33 -11.03 16.31
CA SER A 298 2.04 -11.27 17.57
C SER A 298 1.11 -11.29 18.78
N GLY A 299 -0.15 -10.85 18.68
CA GLY A 299 -1.11 -11.01 19.78
C GLY A 299 -1.58 -12.43 20.03
N LEU A 300 -1.41 -13.29 19.04
CA LEU A 300 -2.02 -14.62 19.03
C LEU A 300 -1.10 -15.68 19.61
N SER A 301 -1.71 -16.80 20.02
CA SER A 301 -0.95 -17.99 20.36
C SER A 301 -0.18 -18.51 19.13
N PRO A 302 0.97 -19.19 19.31
CA PRO A 302 1.82 -19.63 18.20
C PRO A 302 1.12 -20.57 17.20
N ARG A 303 0.06 -21.26 17.62
CA ARG A 303 -0.75 -22.12 16.75
C ARG A 303 -1.64 -21.27 15.85
N TRP A 304 -2.44 -20.39 16.44
CA TRP A 304 -3.37 -19.52 15.70
C TRP A 304 -2.65 -18.52 14.78
N MET A 305 -1.51 -17.98 15.23
CA MET A 305 -0.65 -17.14 14.39
C MET A 305 -0.24 -17.86 13.10
N ARG A 306 0.22 -19.12 13.20
CA ARG A 306 0.64 -19.89 12.02
C ARG A 306 -0.51 -20.16 11.07
N VAL A 307 -1.65 -20.60 11.61
CA VAL A 307 -2.85 -20.92 10.83
C VAL A 307 -3.39 -19.69 10.10
N LEU A 308 -3.63 -18.59 10.81
CA LEU A 308 -4.18 -17.38 10.21
C LEU A 308 -3.21 -16.76 9.19
N ARG A 309 -1.91 -16.79 9.47
CA ARG A 309 -0.91 -16.34 8.49
C ARG A 309 -0.89 -17.21 7.24
N SER A 310 -0.96 -18.55 7.38
CA SER A 310 -1.04 -19.43 6.20
C SER A 310 -2.32 -19.23 5.41
N LEU A 311 -3.46 -19.01 6.08
CA LEU A 311 -4.73 -18.70 5.40
C LEU A 311 -4.66 -17.38 4.64
N LEU A 312 -4.05 -16.36 5.23
CA LEU A 312 -3.81 -15.07 4.57
C LEU A 312 -2.96 -15.25 3.31
N LEU A 313 -1.82 -15.92 3.44
CA LEU A 313 -0.90 -16.16 2.31
C LEU A 313 -1.55 -17.03 1.23
N LEU A 314 -2.37 -18.02 1.62
CA LEU A 314 -3.14 -18.83 0.69
C LEU A 314 -4.21 -18.00 -0.03
N GLY A 315 -4.89 -17.08 0.66
CA GLY A 315 -5.84 -16.15 0.06
C GLY A 315 -5.17 -15.24 -0.97
N CYS A 316 -4.03 -14.64 -0.63
CA CYS A 316 -3.21 -13.89 -1.59
C CYS A 316 -2.84 -14.76 -2.79
N PHE A 317 -2.31 -15.96 -2.53
CA PHE A 317 -1.88 -16.87 -3.59
C PHE A 317 -3.03 -17.28 -4.52
N ALA A 318 -4.19 -17.65 -3.97
CA ALA A 318 -5.39 -17.99 -4.73
C ALA A 318 -5.87 -16.80 -5.56
N SER A 319 -5.87 -15.58 -5.00
CA SER A 319 -6.23 -14.38 -5.74
C SER A 319 -5.28 -14.09 -6.90
N TYR A 320 -4.00 -14.42 -6.73
CA TYR A 320 -3.00 -14.27 -7.78
C TYR A 320 -3.17 -15.32 -8.88
N LEU A 321 -3.37 -16.58 -8.52
CA LEU A 321 -3.67 -17.65 -9.48
C LEU A 321 -4.96 -17.40 -10.27
N TYR A 322 -5.99 -16.85 -9.61
CA TYR A 322 -7.23 -16.44 -10.25
C TYR A 322 -6.97 -15.39 -11.35
N ARG A 323 -6.18 -14.35 -11.03
CA ARG A 323 -5.83 -13.31 -12.02
C ARG A 323 -4.92 -13.79 -13.14
N LEU A 324 -4.11 -14.82 -12.89
CA LEU A 324 -3.33 -15.47 -13.94
C LEU A 324 -4.19 -16.34 -14.87
N GLY A 325 -5.51 -16.45 -14.64
CA GLY A 325 -6.41 -17.28 -15.44
C GLY A 325 -6.19 -18.79 -15.24
N ILE A 326 -5.30 -19.19 -14.32
CA ILE A 326 -4.93 -20.59 -14.09
C ILE A 326 -6.10 -21.37 -13.48
N ILE A 327 -6.89 -20.72 -12.62
CA ILE A 327 -8.06 -21.35 -11.99
C ILE A 327 -9.15 -21.60 -13.06
N ASP A 328 -9.41 -20.62 -13.91
CA ASP A 328 -10.39 -20.74 -15.00
C ASP A 328 -9.96 -21.79 -16.03
N TYR A 329 -8.66 -21.85 -16.34
CA TYR A 329 -8.06 -22.89 -17.17
C TYR A 329 -8.22 -24.28 -16.54
N ALA A 330 -7.89 -24.44 -15.26
CA ALA A 330 -8.04 -25.72 -14.57
C ALA A 330 -9.50 -26.18 -14.54
N MET A 331 -10.45 -25.27 -14.27
CA MET A 331 -11.88 -25.58 -14.27
C MET A 331 -12.40 -25.98 -15.64
N LYS A 332 -11.86 -25.42 -16.73
CA LYS A 332 -12.29 -25.71 -18.11
C LYS A 332 -11.79 -27.05 -18.66
N TYR A 333 -10.66 -27.56 -18.16
CA TYR A 333 -10.02 -28.77 -18.69
C TYR A 333 -10.14 -29.99 -17.77
N PHE A 334 -10.43 -29.80 -16.48
CA PHE A 334 -10.56 -30.88 -15.50
C PHE A 334 -12.01 -31.17 -15.06
N PHE A 335 -12.98 -30.32 -15.44
CA PHE A 335 -14.42 -30.52 -15.22
C PHE A 335 -15.19 -30.27 -16.52
#